data_AF-A0A7V9TAK1-F1
#
_entry.id   AF-A0A7V9TAK1-F1
#
_cell.length_a   1.000
_cell.length_b   1.000
_cell.length_c   1.000
_cell.angle_alpha   90.00
_cell.angle_beta   90.00
_cell.angle_gamma   90.00
#
_symmetry.space_group_name_H-M   'P 1'
#
loop_
_entity.id
_entity.type
_entity.pdbx_description
1 polymer ?
#
loop_
_entity_poly.entity_id
_entity_poly.type
_entity_poly.pdbx_seq_one_letter_code
_entity_poly.pdbx_strand_id
1 'polypeptide(L)' 'MPGASEVFADGMLDGSAVLVTGGGTGLGRAAAAELVRCGARVLVAG' A
#
# COMPACT_ATOMS: atom_id res chain seq x y z
N MET A 1 -5.42 -2.83 14.17
CA MET A 1 -5.34 -2.75 12.70
C MET A 1 -6.28 -1.64 12.26
N PRO A 2 -5.85 -0.61 11.52
CA PRO A 2 -6.78 0.33 10.92
C PRO A 2 -7.79 -0.43 10.04
N GLY A 3 -9.04 0.03 9.97
CA GLY A 3 -10.05 -0.59 9.11
C GLY A 3 -9.67 -0.47 7.64
N ALA A 4 -10.10 -1.44 6.82
CA ALA A 4 -9.86 -1.41 5.38
C ALA A 4 -10.49 -0.17 4.74
N SER A 5 -9.78 0.45 3.79
CA SER A 5 -10.33 1.58 3.03
C SER A 5 -11.58 1.17 2.24
N GLU A 6 -12.67 1.93 2.37
CA GLU A 6 -13.91 1.75 1.58
C GLU A 6 -13.83 2.38 0.17
N VAL A 7 -12.72 3.08 -0.13
CA VAL A 7 -12.54 3.78 -1.41
C VAL A 7 -11.95 2.85 -2.48
N PHE A 8 -11.07 1.93 -2.10
CA PHE A 8 -10.34 1.07 -3.04
C PHE A 8 -10.78 -0.39 -2.90
N ALA A 9 -11.17 -0.97 -4.04
CA ALA A 9 -11.52 -2.39 -4.13
C ALA A 9 -10.30 -3.28 -3.87
N ASP A 10 -10.55 -4.46 -3.32
CA ASP A 10 -9.54 -5.51 -3.21
C ASP A 10 -9.01 -5.91 -4.59
N GLY A 11 -7.71 -6.22 -4.68
CA GLY A 11 -7.07 -6.67 -5.93
C GLY A 11 -7.00 -5.61 -7.05
N MET A 12 -7.40 -4.35 -6.79
CA MET A 12 -7.35 -3.26 -7.78
C MET A 12 -5.96 -3.07 -8.43
N LEU A 13 -4.90 -3.47 -7.74
CA LEU A 13 -3.50 -3.35 -8.15
C LEU A 13 -2.82 -4.70 -8.38
N ASP A 14 -3.57 -5.78 -8.58
CA ASP A 14 -3.00 -7.10 -8.86
C ASP A 14 -2.03 -7.05 -10.05
N GLY A 15 -0.88 -7.70 -9.87
CA GLY A 15 0.20 -7.73 -10.86
C GLY A 15 1.08 -6.46 -10.90
N SER A 16 0.70 -5.39 -10.19
CA SER A 16 1.47 -4.15 -10.16
C SER A 16 2.65 -4.23 -9.19
N ALA A 17 3.75 -3.57 -9.55
CA ALA A 17 4.88 -3.31 -8.67
C ALA A 17 4.94 -1.81 -8.34
N VAL A 18 5.04 -1.46 -7.07
CA VAL A 18 5.00 -0.07 -6.59
C VAL A 18 6.20 0.22 -5.68
N LEU A 19 6.86 1.36 -5.89
CA LEU A 19 7.89 1.88 -5.00
C LEU A 19 7.32 3.00 -4.14
N VAL A 20 7.42 2.86 -2.82
CA VAL A 20 7.05 3.89 -1.85
C VAL A 20 8.30 4.41 -1.16
N THR A 21 8.65 5.67 -1.39
CA THR A 21 9.69 6.36 -0.61
C THR A 21 9.13 6.85 0.72
N GLY A 22 9.95 6.91 1.77
CA GLY A 22 9.50 7.28 3.11
C GLY A 22 8.45 6.31 3.71
N GLY A 23 8.33 5.10 3.16
CA GLY A 23 7.30 4.12 3.54
C GLY A 23 7.50 3.45 4.92
N GLY A 24 8.56 3.78 5.64
CA GLY A 24 8.90 3.16 6.92
C GLY A 24 8.00 3.61 8.09
N THR A 25 7.46 4.84 8.03
CA THR A 25 6.70 5.43 9.15
C THR A 25 5.53 6.30 8.68
N GLY A 26 4.67 6.68 9.62
CA GLY A 26 3.61 7.67 9.41
C GLY A 26 2.72 7.37 8.21
N LEU A 27 2.48 8.40 7.39
CA LEU A 27 1.62 8.33 6.21
C LEU A 27 2.18 7.38 5.14
N GLY A 28 3.50 7.36 4.94
CA GLY A 28 4.13 6.47 3.96
C GLY A 28 3.87 5.00 4.27
N ARG A 29 3.97 4.62 5.55
CA ARG A 29 3.65 3.25 6.00
C ARG A 29 2.17 2.91 5.82
N ALA A 30 1.27 3.85 6.14
CA ALA A 30 -0.16 3.65 5.96
C ALA A 30 -0.52 3.48 4.47
N ALA A 31 0.05 4.30 3.60
CA ALA A 31 -0.14 4.20 2.16
C ALA A 31 0.40 2.87 1.61
N ALA A 32 1.62 2.48 2.01
CA ALA A 32 2.21 1.21 1.61
C ALA A 32 1.33 0.01 2.03
N ALA A 33 0.75 0.05 3.22
CA ALA A 33 -0.16 -1.00 3.69
C ALA A 33 -1.44 -1.10 2.84
N GLU A 34 -2.07 0.03 2.50
CA GLU A 34 -3.26 0.02 1.63
C GLU A 34 -2.91 -0.45 0.20
N LEU A 35 -1.76 -0.08 -0.34
CA LEU A 35 -1.30 -0.56 -1.65
C LEU A 35 -1.13 -2.08 -1.68
N VAL A 36 -0.57 -2.65 -0.60
CA VAL A 36 -0.48 -4.12 -0.44
C VAL A 36 -1.86 -4.74 -0.35
N ARG A 37 -2.80 -4.15 0.40
CA ARG A 37 -4.18 -4.64 0.48
C ARG A 37 -4.86 -4.67 -0.89
N CYS A 38 -4.62 -3.65 -1.71
CA CYS A 38 -5.09 -3.60 -3.09
C CYS A 38 -4.40 -4.60 -4.03
N GLY A 39 -3.45 -5.43 -3.57
CA GLY A 39 -2.83 -6.49 -4.36
C GLY A 39 -1.46 -6.15 -4.97
N ALA A 40 -0.93 -4.95 -4.72
CA ALA A 40 0.37 -4.56 -5.26
C ALA A 40 1.54 -5.28 -4.56
N ARG A 41 2.61 -5.56 -5.31
CA ARG A 41 3.94 -5.82 -4.73
C ARG A 41 4.62 -4.49 -4.42
N VAL A 42 4.75 -4.18 -3.14
CA VAL A 42 5.29 -2.89 -2.69
C VAL A 42 6.73 -3.03 -2.20
N LEU A 43 7.63 -2.21 -2.76
CA LEU A 43 8.96 -1.97 -2.21
C LEU A 43 8.96 -0.64 -1.44
N VAL A 44 9.55 -0.65 -0.25
CA VAL A 44 9.74 0.55 0.57
C VAL A 44 11.21 0.95 0.52
N ALA A 45 11.46 2.23 0.22
CA ALA A 45 12.78 2.84 0.32
C ALA A 45 12.73 4.00 1.33
N GLY A 46 13.68 4.04 2.24
CA GLY A 46 13.84 5.11 3.24
C GLY A 46 14.48 6.33 2.64
#